data_AF-A0A7C4YBC5-F1
#
_entry.id   AF-A0A7C4YBC5-F1
#
_cell.length_a   1.000
_cell.length_b   1.000
_cell.length_c   1.000
_cell.angle_alpha   90.00
_cell.angle_beta   90.00
_cell.angle_gamma   90.00
#
_symmetry.space_group_name_H-M   'P 1'
#
loop_
_entity.id
_entity.type
_entity.pdbx_description
1 polymer ?
#
loop_
_entity_poly.entity_id
_entity_poly.type
_entity_poly.pdbx_seq_one_letter_code
_entity_poly.pdbx_strand_id
1 'polypeptide(L)'
;MNTLVKKGYLVVASPIGKNDKSYRRIFILNNLSTIDEAQEVLQSDPAIENQLREPEILPWYGSAALPEYLPFSDLIWKLKP
;
A
#
# COMPACT_ATOMS: atom_id res chain seq x y z
N MET A 1 2.07 3.17 8.69
CA MET A 1 2.75 2.76 7.44
C MET A 1 4.12 2.12 7.64
N ASN A 2 5.13 2.78 8.24
CA ASN A 2 6.48 2.19 8.39
C ASN A 2 6.49 0.83 9.10
N THR A 3 5.60 0.62 10.08
CA THR A 3 5.42 -0.69 10.73
C THR A 3 4.94 -1.78 9.77
N LEU A 4 4.08 -1.46 8.80
CA LEU A 4 3.58 -2.42 7.81
C LEU A 4 4.65 -2.80 6.80
N VAL A 5 5.47 -1.82 6.38
CA VAL A 5 6.63 -2.08 5.52
C VAL A 5 7.61 -3.01 6.22
N LYS A 6 7.92 -2.76 7.50
CA LYS A 6 8.79 -3.63 8.32
C LYS A 6 8.22 -5.04 8.52
N LYS A 7 6.90 -5.18 8.59
CA LYS A 7 6.21 -6.48 8.65
C LYS A 7 6.10 -7.17 7.28
N GLY A 8 6.49 -6.51 6.20
CA GLY A 8 6.42 -7.04 4.83
C GLY A 8 5.03 -7.03 4.21
N TYR A 9 4.04 -6.39 4.85
CA TYR A 9 2.66 -6.33 4.36
C TYR A 9 2.41 -5.24 3.33
N LEU A 10 3.29 -4.25 3.28
CA LEU A 10 3.13 -3.08 2.42
C LEU A 10 4.43 -2.79 1.67
N VAL A 11 4.31 -2.70 0.35
CA VAL A 11 5.44 -2.39 -0.55
C VAL A 11 5.32 -0.98 -1.13
N VAL A 12 4.10 -0.52 -1.45
CA VAL A 12 3.85 0.83 -1.96
C VAL A 12 2.60 1.39 -1.30
N ALA A 13 2.67 2.65 -0.85
CA ALA A 13 1.51 3.46 -0.51
C ALA A 13 1.73 4.87 -1.07
N SER A 14 1.09 5.19 -2.19
CA SER A 14 1.31 6.46 -2.89
C SER A 14 -0.01 7.14 -3.28
N PRO A 15 -0.04 8.49 -3.33
CA PRO A 15 -1.17 9.19 -3.91
C PRO A 15 -1.24 8.94 -5.42
N ILE A 16 -2.45 8.86 -5.95
CA ILE A 16 -2.71 8.81 -7.40
C ILE A 16 -3.26 10.16 -7.87
N GLY A 17 -2.90 10.54 -9.09
CA GLY A 17 -3.42 11.74 -9.75
C GLY A 17 -4.90 11.62 -10.10
N LYS A 18 -5.47 12.70 -10.67
CA LYS A 18 -6.86 12.70 -11.16
C LYS A 18 -7.06 11.56 -12.16
N ASN A 19 -8.15 10.83 -11.98
CA ASN A 19 -8.57 9.72 -12.81
C ASN A 19 -10.11 9.69 -12.87
N ASP A 20 -10.64 8.96 -13.84
CA ASP A 20 -12.08 8.75 -14.06
C ASP A 20 -12.77 7.99 -12.92
N LYS A 21 -12.02 7.17 -12.18
CA LYS A 21 -12.52 6.37 -11.04
C LYS A 21 -12.48 7.09 -9.69
N SER A 22 -12.04 8.36 -9.66
CA SER A 22 -11.88 9.14 -8.42
C SER A 22 -10.95 8.53 -7.36
N TYR A 23 -10.14 7.51 -7.71
CA TYR A 23 -9.18 6.93 -6.78
C TYR A 23 -8.19 7.99 -6.29
N ARG A 24 -7.72 7.80 -5.06
CA ARG A 24 -6.84 8.78 -4.38
C ARG A 24 -5.50 8.21 -3.97
N ARG A 25 -5.42 6.89 -3.79
CA ARG A 25 -4.20 6.19 -3.39
C ARG A 25 -4.12 4.83 -4.07
N ILE A 26 -2.90 4.37 -4.27
CA ILE A 26 -2.59 3.00 -4.63
C ILE A 26 -1.84 2.37 -3.46
N PHE A 27 -2.22 1.13 -3.14
CA PHE A 27 -1.51 0.27 -2.21
C PHE A 27 -1.05 -0.97 -2.93
N ILE A 28 0.22 -1.34 -2.77
CA ILE A 28 0.72 -2.67 -3.13
C ILE A 28 0.97 -3.40 -1.83
N LEU A 29 0.11 -4.37 -1.56
CA LEU A 29 0.20 -5.24 -0.40
C LEU A 29 0.95 -6.53 -0.77
N ASN A 30 1.62 -7.12 0.21
CA ASN A 30 2.39 -8.35 0.03
C ASN A 30 2.22 -9.29 1.23
N ASN A 31 2.52 -10.59 1.05
CA ASN A 31 2.45 -11.60 2.11
C ASN A 31 1.07 -11.71 2.79
N LEU A 32 -0.02 -11.59 2.01
CA LEU A 32 -1.40 -11.78 2.46
C LEU A 32 -2.02 -12.94 1.70
N SER A 33 -2.76 -13.78 2.40
CA SER A 33 -3.40 -14.99 1.86
C SER A 33 -4.85 -14.76 1.46
N THR A 34 -5.50 -13.73 2.03
CA THR A 34 -6.93 -13.46 1.83
C THR A 34 -7.23 -11.98 1.61
N ILE A 35 -8.42 -11.70 1.08
CA ILE A 35 -8.94 -10.34 0.93
C ILE A 35 -9.24 -9.73 2.31
N ASP A 36 -9.68 -10.52 3.28
CA ASP A 36 -9.97 -10.03 4.64
C ASP A 36 -8.69 -9.51 5.32
N GLU A 37 -7.57 -10.21 5.19
CA GLU A 37 -6.27 -9.74 5.69
C GLU A 37 -5.86 -8.42 5.01
N ALA A 38 -6.12 -8.27 3.71
CA ALA A 38 -5.87 -7.02 3.00
C ALA A 38 -6.75 -5.89 3.52
N GLN A 39 -8.02 -6.16 3.80
CA GLN A 39 -8.94 -5.19 4.37
C GLN A 39 -8.49 -4.75 5.76
N GLU A 40 -8.06 -5.67 6.63
CA GLU A 40 -7.50 -5.35 7.95
C GLU A 40 -6.25 -4.47 7.85
N VAL A 41 -5.31 -4.80 6.94
CA VAL A 41 -4.12 -3.98 6.72
C VAL A 41 -4.50 -2.56 6.26
N LEU A 42 -5.52 -2.43 5.42
CA LEU A 42 -6.01 -1.15 4.92
C LEU A 42 -6.75 -0.32 5.97
N GLN A 43 -7.31 -0.93 7.03
CA GLN A 43 -7.85 -0.19 8.18
C GLN A 43 -6.80 0.65 8.91
N SER A 44 -5.51 0.46 8.65
CA SER A 44 -4.46 1.35 9.15
C SER A 44 -4.44 2.74 8.49
N ASP A 45 -5.15 2.94 7.37
CA ASP A 45 -5.35 4.26 6.77
C ASP A 45 -6.54 4.96 7.46
N PRO A 46 -6.33 6.14 8.08
CA PRO A 46 -7.41 6.84 8.78
C PRO A 46 -8.62 7.17 7.90
N ALA A 47 -8.44 7.36 6.59
CA ALA A 47 -9.57 7.62 5.69
C ALA A 47 -10.43 6.37 5.47
N ILE A 48 -9.83 5.18 5.55
CA ILE A 48 -10.54 3.89 5.44
C ILE A 48 -11.17 3.54 6.78
N GLU A 49 -10.42 3.67 7.88
CA GLU A 49 -10.90 3.43 9.25
C GLU A 49 -12.14 4.26 9.59
N ASN A 50 -12.13 5.55 9.23
CA ASN A 50 -13.24 6.47 9.45
C ASN A 50 -14.31 6.41 8.34
N GLN A 51 -14.28 5.40 7.47
CA GLN A 51 -15.26 5.18 6.40
C GLN A 51 -15.43 6.38 5.45
N LEU A 52 -14.39 7.21 5.33
CA LEU A 52 -14.36 8.34 4.40
C LEU A 52 -14.02 7.86 2.98
N ARG A 53 -13.43 6.67 2.86
CA ARG A 53 -13.06 6.02 1.60
C ARG A 53 -13.22 4.52 1.72
N GLU A 54 -13.70 3.92 0.64
CA GLU A 54 -13.78 2.47 0.49
C GLU A 54 -12.68 2.01 -0.49
N PRO A 55 -11.82 1.05 -0.10
CA PRO A 55 -10.82 0.51 -0.99
C PRO A 55 -11.42 -0.51 -1.96
N GLU A 56 -10.99 -0.46 -3.21
CA GLU A 56 -11.17 -1.58 -4.15
C GLU A 56 -9.96 -2.51 -4.05
N ILE A 57 -10.20 -3.78 -3.76
CA ILE A 57 -9.15 -4.79 -3.55
C ILE A 57 -9.13 -5.73 -4.74
N LEU A 58 -8.01 -5.75 -5.45
CA LEU A 58 -7.80 -6.61 -6.62
C LEU A 58 -6.63 -7.57 -6.36
N PRO A 59 -6.81 -8.89 -6.50
CA PRO A 59 -5.71 -9.83 -6.55
C PRO A 59 -4.78 -9.46 -7.69
N TRP A 60 -3.50 -9.25 -7.39
CA TRP A 60 -2.50 -8.84 -8.38
C TRP A 60 -1.29 -9.77 -8.36
N TYR A 61 -1.03 -10.42 -9.49
CA TYR A 61 0.08 -11.34 -9.68
C TYR A 61 1.31 -10.59 -10.19
N GLY A 62 1.78 -9.62 -9.40
CA GLY A 62 2.96 -8.82 -9.69
C GLY A 62 4.28 -9.56 -9.45
N SER A 63 5.40 -8.89 -9.71
CA SER A 63 6.73 -9.46 -9.46
C SER A 63 7.00 -9.66 -7.96
N ALA A 64 7.44 -10.86 -7.59
CA ALA A 64 7.92 -11.15 -6.23
C ALA A 64 9.14 -10.31 -5.82
N ALA A 65 9.83 -9.69 -6.77
CA ALA A 65 10.98 -8.83 -6.52
C ALA A 65 10.61 -7.39 -6.10
N LEU A 66 9.32 -7.03 -6.06
CA LEU A 66 8.91 -5.67 -5.68
C LEU A 66 9.40 -5.24 -4.29
N PRO A 67 9.43 -6.07 -3.24
CA PRO A 67 9.98 -5.65 -1.95
C PRO A 67 11.48 -5.32 -2.00
N GLU A 68 12.22 -5.87 -2.97
CA GLU A 68 13.69 -5.72 -3.05
C GLU A 68 14.13 -4.29 -3.35
N TYR A 69 13.26 -3.41 -3.88
CA TYR A 69 13.65 -2.02 -4.08
C TYR A 69 13.62 -1.20 -2.77
N LEU A 70 12.92 -1.66 -1.73
CA LEU A 70 12.71 -0.90 -0.49
C LEU A 70 14.03 -0.49 0.20
N PRO A 71 15.04 -1.36 0.37
CA PRO A 71 16.32 -0.97 0.97
C PRO A 71 17.02 0.14 0.19
N PHE A 72 16.89 0.14 -1.15
CA PHE A 72 17.47 1.17 -2.00
C PHE A 72 16.66 2.46 -1.95
N SER A 73 15.32 2.36 -1.89
CA SER A 73 14.44 3.51 -1.73
C SER A 73 14.79 4.31 -0.48
N ASP A 74 15.06 3.63 0.63
CA ASP A 74 15.43 4.25 1.91
C ASP A 74 16.75 5.03 1.84
N LEU A 75 17.65 4.68 0.92
CA LEU A 75 18.95 5.36 0.74
C LEU A 75 18.88 6.58 -0.18
N ILE A 76 17.88 6.66 -1.07
CA ILE A 76 17.86 7.61 -2.21
C ILE A 76 16.91 8.80 -1.98
N TRP A 77 16.32 8.93 -0.79
CA TRP A 77 15.43 10.03 -0.44
C TRP A 77 16.09 11.42 -0.62
N LYS A 78 15.51 12.25 -1.50
CA LYS A 78 15.87 13.68 -1.61
C LYS A 78 15.38 14.51 -0.42
N LEU A 79 14.28 14.08 0.19
CA LEU A 79 13.67 14.66 1.39
C LEU A 79 13.30 13.49 2.29
N LYS A 80 13.56 13.58 3.61
CA LYS A 80 13.18 12.52 4.54
C LYS A 80 11.64 12.40 4.55
N PRO A 81 11.10 11.19 4.33
CA PRO A 81 9.66 10.92 4.34
C PRO A 81 9.05 10.95 5.73
#